data_AF-S7VWU3-F1
#
_entry.id   AF-S7VWU3-F1
#
_cell.length_a   1.000
_cell.length_b   1.000
_cell.length_c   1.000
_cell.angle_alpha   90.00
_cell.angle_beta   90.00
_cell.angle_gamma   90.00
#
_symmetry.space_group_name_H-M   'P 1'
#
loop_
_entity.id
_entity.type
_entity.pdbx_description
1 polymer ?
#
loop_
_entity_poly.entity_id
_entity_poly.type
_entity_poly.pdbx_seq_one_letter_code
_entity_poly.pdbx_strand_id
1 'polypeptide(L)'
;MVNKSDDIVIDSIYFRNLKGKLVQKNDKYVAILKSNSPNYTFTIAEKSNDYPFDLSQSECAISFIENGETKYYKTTNLNEVAGTYYENGPPSINDATSSTVVAFTEEDKE
;
A
#
# COMPACT_ATOMS: atom_id res chain seq x y z
N MET A 1 3.59 -1.88 -26.85
CA MET A 1 2.65 -0.75 -26.78
C MET A 1 1.32 -1.32 -26.30
N VAL A 2 0.96 -1.12 -25.04
CA VAL A 2 -0.34 -1.61 -24.52
C VAL A 2 -1.40 -0.64 -25.02
N ASN A 3 -2.35 -1.12 -25.82
CA ASN A 3 -3.50 -0.35 -26.27
C ASN A 3 -4.30 0.06 -25.03
N LYS A 4 -4.27 1.33 -24.66
CA LYS A 4 -5.13 1.88 -23.62
C LYS A 4 -6.47 2.13 -24.31
N SER A 5 -7.43 1.24 -24.12
CA SER A 5 -8.81 1.52 -24.53
C SER A 5 -9.25 2.77 -23.76
N ASP A 6 -9.60 3.85 -24.47
CA ASP A 6 -9.96 5.14 -23.88
C ASP A 6 -11.19 5.08 -22.95
N ASP A 7 -11.89 3.93 -22.93
CA ASP A 7 -13.08 3.65 -22.12
C ASP A 7 -12.80 2.98 -20.77
N ILE A 8 -11.52 2.85 -20.35
CA ILE A 8 -11.16 2.26 -19.05
C ILE A 8 -10.89 3.34 -18.01
N VAL A 9 -11.72 3.37 -16.97
CA VAL A 9 -11.56 4.26 -15.81
C VAL A 9 -11.17 3.45 -14.58
N ILE A 10 -9.94 3.63 -14.11
CA ILE A 10 -9.46 3.00 -12.86
C ILE A 10 -10.14 3.67 -11.66
N ASP A 11 -10.73 2.88 -10.76
CA ASP A 11 -11.59 3.38 -9.68
C ASP A 11 -10.98 3.19 -8.29
N SER A 12 -11.00 1.95 -7.79
CA SER A 12 -10.63 1.62 -6.40
C SER A 12 -9.74 0.39 -6.34
N ILE A 13 -8.96 0.27 -5.26
CA ILE A 13 -8.19 -0.94 -4.92
C ILE A 13 -8.73 -1.55 -3.62
N TYR A 14 -8.69 -2.87 -3.54
CA TYR A 14 -9.09 -3.69 -2.41
C TYR A 14 -7.89 -4.52 -1.96
N PHE A 15 -7.49 -4.42 -0.69
CA PHE A 15 -6.35 -5.14 -0.12
C PHE A 15 -6.53 -5.33 1.39
N ARG A 16 -6.33 -6.55 1.89
CA ARG A 16 -6.50 -6.90 3.33
C ARG A 16 -7.82 -6.37 3.92
N ASN A 17 -8.92 -6.55 3.18
CA ASN A 17 -10.27 -6.07 3.48
C ASN A 17 -10.47 -4.55 3.55
N LEU A 18 -9.46 -3.77 3.17
CA LEU A 18 -9.55 -2.33 3.05
C LEU A 18 -9.82 -1.94 1.60
N LYS A 19 -10.61 -0.87 1.42
CA LYS A 19 -10.87 -0.23 0.13
C LYS A 19 -10.25 1.16 0.10
N GLY A 20 -9.67 1.54 -1.03
CA GLY A 20 -9.17 2.90 -1.26
C GLY A 20 -9.39 3.35 -2.68
N LYS A 21 -9.70 4.64 -2.86
CA LYS A 21 -9.78 5.26 -4.19
C LYS A 21 -8.39 5.37 -4.80
N LEU A 22 -8.22 4.89 -6.03
CA LEU A 22 -6.98 5.09 -6.78
C LEU A 22 -6.99 6.48 -7.41
N VAL A 23 -5.91 7.22 -7.18
CA VAL A 23 -5.68 8.55 -7.76
C VAL A 23 -4.41 8.49 -8.58
N GLN A 24 -4.49 8.95 -9.83
CA GLN A 24 -3.30 9.08 -10.68
C GLN A 24 -2.43 10.24 -10.17
N LYS A 25 -1.17 9.94 -9.85
CA LYS A 25 -0.14 10.91 -9.51
C LYS A 25 1.08 10.63 -10.39
N ASN A 26 1.41 11.56 -11.28
CA ASN A 26 2.43 11.38 -12.31
C ASN A 26 2.13 10.14 -13.18
N ASP A 27 3.07 9.20 -13.22
CA ASP A 27 3.07 7.96 -13.99
C ASP A 27 2.51 6.76 -13.21
N LYS A 28 2.00 6.96 -11.98
CA LYS A 28 1.50 5.89 -11.11
C LYS A 28 0.13 6.18 -10.52
N TYR A 29 -0.56 5.11 -10.11
CA TYR A 29 -1.76 5.20 -9.29
C TYR A 29 -1.42 4.95 -7.83
N VAL A 30 -2.01 5.75 -6.94
CA VAL A 30 -1.77 5.66 -5.50
C VAL A 30 -3.12 5.70 -4.79
N ALA A 31 -3.27 4.84 -3.78
CA ALA A 31 -4.40 4.86 -2.84
C ALA A 31 -3.87 4.81 -1.41
N ILE A 32 -4.60 5.43 -0.48
CA ILE A 32 -4.36 5.30 0.94
C ILE A 32 -5.46 4.42 1.51
N LEU A 33 -5.08 3.30 2.13
CA LEU A 33 -6.00 2.36 2.77
C LEU A 33 -6.06 2.69 4.25
N LYS A 34 -7.24 3.03 4.75
CA LYS A 34 -7.46 3.37 6.17
C LYS A 34 -8.55 2.48 6.74
N SER A 35 -8.31 1.97 7.93
CA SER A 35 -9.37 1.40 8.77
C SER A 35 -10.19 2.54 9.40
N ASN A 36 -11.49 2.31 9.59
CA ASN A 36 -12.37 3.24 10.32
C ASN A 36 -12.16 3.20 11.84
N SER A 37 -11.30 2.31 12.35
CA SER A 37 -11.00 2.25 13.79
C SER A 37 -10.18 3.47 14.22
N PRO A 38 -10.58 4.18 15.30
CA PRO A 38 -9.80 5.28 15.86
C PRO A 38 -8.49 4.80 16.49
N ASN A 39 -8.40 3.51 16.83
CA ASN A 39 -7.22 2.89 17.40
C ASN A 39 -6.54 2.03 16.35
N TYR A 40 -5.22 2.20 16.20
CA TYR A 40 -4.40 1.29 15.42
C TYR A 40 -4.41 -0.08 16.09
N THR A 41 -4.92 -1.09 15.38
CA THR A 41 -4.85 -2.48 15.80
C THR A 41 -4.06 -3.25 14.76
N PHE A 42 -3.21 -4.18 15.20
CA PHE A 42 -2.47 -5.10 14.31
C PHE A 42 -3.39 -6.17 13.67
N THR A 43 -4.70 -6.04 13.82
CA THR A 43 -5.70 -6.98 13.34
C THR A 43 -6.14 -6.62 11.93
N ILE A 44 -6.35 -7.63 11.08
CA ILE A 44 -6.93 -7.45 9.75
C ILE A 44 -8.35 -6.89 9.90
N ALA A 45 -8.71 -5.94 9.04
CA ALA A 45 -10.06 -5.38 9.02
C ALA A 45 -11.10 -6.45 8.64
N GLU A 46 -12.33 -6.29 9.11
CA GLU A 46 -13.43 -7.14 8.66
C GLU A 46 -13.76 -6.88 7.19
N LYS A 47 -14.14 -7.93 6.46
CA LYS A 47 -14.49 -7.86 5.04
C LYS A 47 -15.83 -7.12 4.88
N SER A 48 -15.87 -6.15 3.97
CA SER A 48 -17.14 -5.54 3.55
C SER A 48 -17.92 -6.44 2.59
N ASN A 49 -19.25 -6.37 2.62
CA ASN A 49 -20.14 -7.05 1.68
C ASN A 49 -20.23 -6.36 0.31
N ASP A 50 -19.49 -5.26 0.10
CA ASP A 50 -19.56 -4.44 -1.12
C ASP A 50 -18.86 -5.07 -2.34
N TYR A 51 -18.22 -6.22 -2.18
CA TYR A 51 -17.51 -6.90 -3.27
C TYR A 51 -17.53 -8.44 -3.12
N PRO A 52 -17.63 -9.20 -4.23
CA PRO A 52 -17.96 -10.64 -4.20
C PRO A 52 -16.74 -11.58 -4.18
N PHE A 53 -15.60 -11.17 -3.61
CA PHE A 53 -14.37 -11.98 -3.65
C PHE A 53 -13.61 -11.94 -2.33
N ASP A 54 -12.78 -12.96 -2.11
CA ASP A 54 -11.83 -13.04 -1.00
C ASP A 54 -10.41 -12.88 -1.53
N LEU A 55 -9.58 -12.19 -0.74
CA LEU A 55 -8.18 -11.92 -1.06
C LEU A 55 -7.31 -12.46 0.07
N SER A 56 -6.23 -13.15 -0.29
CA SER A 56 -5.21 -13.52 0.68
C SER A 56 -4.37 -12.31 1.10
N GLN A 57 -3.47 -12.50 2.08
CA GLN A 57 -2.64 -11.42 2.63
C GLN A 57 -1.65 -10.79 1.62
N SER A 58 -1.38 -11.47 0.50
CA SER A 58 -0.46 -11.07 -0.57
C SER A 58 -1.17 -10.82 -1.91
N GLU A 59 -2.49 -10.63 -1.88
CA GLU A 59 -3.33 -10.40 -3.06
C GLU A 59 -4.10 -9.09 -2.93
N CYS A 60 -4.24 -8.37 -4.05
CA CYS A 60 -5.14 -7.21 -4.14
C CYS A 60 -6.05 -7.33 -5.37
N ALA A 61 -7.17 -6.60 -5.36
CA ALA A 61 -8.03 -6.44 -6.53
C ALA A 61 -8.13 -4.96 -6.88
N ILE A 62 -7.99 -4.65 -8.16
CA ILE A 62 -8.21 -3.30 -8.71
C ILE A 62 -9.55 -3.32 -9.43
N SER A 63 -10.45 -2.44 -9.02
CA SER A 63 -11.68 -2.17 -9.76
C SER A 63 -11.47 -1.10 -10.82
N PHE A 64 -12.09 -1.31 -11.96
CA PHE A 64 -12.12 -0.37 -13.06
C PHE A 64 -13.47 -0.45 -13.76
N ILE A 65 -13.87 0.66 -14.37
CA ILE A 65 -15.08 0.73 -15.19
C ILE A 65 -14.66 0.59 -16.64
N GLU A 66 -15.26 -0.35 -17.35
CA GLU A 66 -15.09 -0.52 -18.79
C GLU A 66 -16.49 -0.65 -19.39
N ASN A 67 -16.84 0.25 -20.33
CA ASN A 67 -18.16 0.30 -20.97
C ASN A 67 -19.34 0.41 -19.98
N GLY A 68 -19.13 1.10 -18.84
CA GLY A 68 -20.15 1.28 -17.79
C GLY A 68 -20.29 0.10 -16.82
N GLU A 69 -19.57 -1.01 -17.04
CA GLU A 69 -19.55 -2.16 -16.14
C GLU A 69 -18.33 -2.10 -15.21
N THR A 70 -18.54 -2.45 -13.93
CA THR A 70 -17.43 -2.59 -12.98
C THR A 70 -16.77 -3.95 -13.14
N LYS A 71 -15.49 -3.95 -13.44
CA LYS A 71 -14.64 -5.14 -13.56
C LYS A 71 -13.54 -5.10 -12.51
N TYR A 72 -12.99 -6.27 -12.21
CA TYR A 72 -11.97 -6.44 -11.19
C TYR A 72 -10.76 -7.18 -11.75
N TYR A 73 -9.58 -6.64 -11.49
CA TYR A 73 -8.30 -7.24 -11.85
C TYR A 73 -7.58 -7.68 -10.58
N LYS A 74 -7.37 -9.00 -10.42
CA LYS A 74 -6.66 -9.58 -9.28
C LYS A 74 -5.15 -9.55 -9.54
N THR A 75 -4.40 -9.03 -8.58
CA THR A 75 -2.93 -9.07 -8.57
C THR A 75 -2.46 -9.96 -7.43
N THR A 76 -1.43 -10.77 -7.67
CA THR A 76 -0.83 -11.68 -6.71
C THR A 76 0.65 -11.34 -6.49
N ASN A 77 1.27 -11.94 -5.47
CA ASN A 77 2.70 -11.78 -5.16
C ASN A 77 3.13 -10.33 -4.94
N LEU A 78 2.34 -9.59 -4.16
CA LEU A 78 2.64 -8.20 -3.83
C LEU A 78 3.98 -8.09 -3.09
N ASN A 79 4.86 -7.22 -3.57
CA ASN A 79 6.12 -6.89 -2.91
C ASN A 79 5.86 -5.84 -1.82
N GLU A 80 5.86 -6.27 -0.56
CA GLU A 80 5.68 -5.38 0.60
C GLU A 80 7.02 -4.73 0.97
N VAL A 81 7.08 -3.40 0.91
CA VAL A 81 8.25 -2.63 1.33
C VAL A 81 8.10 -2.26 2.79
N ALA A 82 9.06 -2.63 3.63
CA ALA A 82 9.04 -2.31 5.05
C ALA A 82 8.96 -0.79 5.27
N GLY A 83 8.02 -0.36 6.11
CA GLY A 83 7.94 1.04 6.53
C GLY A 83 9.10 1.40 7.46
N THR A 84 9.73 2.55 7.22
CA THR A 84 10.66 3.14 8.19
C THR A 84 9.84 3.87 9.24
N TYR A 85 9.87 3.38 10.48
CA TYR A 85 9.24 4.03 11.62
C TYR A 85 10.29 4.86 12.36
N TYR A 86 10.05 6.17 12.48
CA TYR A 86 10.91 7.05 13.27
C TYR A 86 10.20 7.36 14.59
N GLU A 87 10.77 6.94 15.73
CA GLU A 87 10.21 7.23 17.05
C GLU A 87 10.00 8.74 17.27
N ASN A 88 10.90 9.56 16.74
CA ASN A 88 10.89 11.02 16.88
C ASN A 88 10.44 11.77 15.60
N GLY A 89 9.78 11.09 14.66
CA GLY A 89 9.39 11.66 13.36
C GLY A 89 10.54 11.66 12.33
N PRO A 90 10.23 11.97 11.05
CA PRO A 90 11.21 11.90 9.97
C PRO A 90 12.41 12.83 10.24
N PRO A 91 13.64 12.40 9.91
CA PRO A 91 14.85 13.18 10.18
C PRO A 91 14.80 14.52 9.47
N SER A 92 15.21 15.58 10.16
CA SER A 92 15.42 16.90 9.57
C SER A 92 16.57 16.84 8.56
N ILE A 93 16.29 17.19 7.32
CA ILE A 93 17.28 17.33 6.22
C ILE A 93 18.41 18.34 6.50
N ASN A 94 18.35 19.08 7.62
CA ASN A 94 19.36 20.06 7.99
C ASN A 94 20.51 19.50 8.86
N ASP A 95 20.47 18.23 9.26
CA ASP A 95 21.53 17.63 10.10
C ASP A 95 22.64 16.96 9.27
N ALA A 96 22.96 17.54 8.11
CA ALA A 96 24.11 17.14 7.31
C ALA A 96 25.41 17.74 7.87
N THR A 97 25.81 17.35 9.08
CA THR A 97 27.22 17.32 9.54
C THR A 97 27.32 16.76 10.96
N SER A 98 27.56 15.46 11.11
CA SER A 98 28.77 14.93 11.76
C SER A 98 28.66 13.41 11.92
N SER A 99 29.68 12.72 11.43
CA SER A 99 30.07 11.31 11.56
C SER A 99 29.53 10.57 12.79
N THR A 100 29.14 9.29 12.73
CA THR A 100 30.09 8.17 12.58
C THR A 100 29.32 6.86 12.41
N VAL A 101 29.77 6.04 11.45
CA VAL A 101 29.37 4.64 11.26
C VAL A 101 29.78 3.84 12.49
N VAL A 102 28.84 3.25 13.22
CA VAL A 102 29.12 2.16 14.16
C VAL A 102 28.09 1.06 13.94
N ALA A 103 28.46 0.11 13.08
CA ALA A 103 27.92 -1.24 13.15
C ALA A 103 28.65 -1.92 14.33
N PHE A 104 27.95 -2.14 15.43
CA PHE A 104 28.45 -3.05 16.46
C PHE A 104 28.19 -4.47 15.97
N THR A 105 29.25 -5.21 15.64
CA THR A 105 29.20 -6.67 15.66
C THR A 105 29.58 -7.14 17.06
N GLU A 106 28.76 -8.02 17.61
CA GLU A 106 28.92 -8.68 18.90
C GLU A 106 30.19 -9.54 18.91
N GLU A 107 31.32 -8.97 19.30
CA GLU A 107 32.49 -9.72 19.78
C GLU A 107 33.49 -8.74 20.43
N ASP A 108 33.31 -8.46 21.72
CA ASP A 108 34.42 -8.16 22.63
C ASP A 108 33.96 -8.52 24.04
N LYS A 109 34.24 -9.77 24.40
CA LYS A 109 34.15 -10.32 25.75
C LYS A 109 35.35 -9.83 26.56
N GLU A 110 35.10 -9.40 27.80
CA GLU A 110 35.99 -9.72 28.92
C GLU A 110 35.14 -10.11 30.14
#